data_AF-A0A2V5YC09-F1
#
_entry.id   AF-A0A2V5YC09-F1
#
_cell.length_a   1.000
_cell.length_b   1.000
_cell.length_c   1.000
_cell.angle_alpha   90.00
_cell.angle_beta   90.00
_cell.angle_gamma   90.00
#
_symmetry.space_group_name_H-M   'P 1'
#
loop_
_entity.id
_entity.type
_entity.pdbx_description
1 polymer ?
#
loop_
_entity_poly.entity_id
_entity_poly.type
_entity_poly.pdbx_seq_one_letter_code
_entity_poly.pdbx_strand_id
1 'polypeptide(L)'
;MRPTQLRKLTVPEGGNLDVLATTHVKSMFASGLRNPRGLIFDRAGKLFVAQIPPSASGDILKFMRRGGPTVFASEIGVPEENGGPQYLAIQP
;
A
#
# COMPACT_ATOMS: atom_id res chain seq x y z
N MET A 1 -2.97 -10.38 -18.68
CA MET A 1 -4.39 -10.19 -19.04
C MET A 1 -5.24 -10.73 -17.90
N ARG A 2 -6.23 -9.97 -17.39
CA ARG A 2 -7.26 -10.50 -16.47
C ARG A 2 -8.57 -10.57 -17.26
N PRO A 3 -9.35 -11.66 -17.21
CA PRO A 3 -10.54 -11.78 -18.03
C PRO A 3 -11.61 -10.80 -17.52
N THR A 4 -12.14 -9.98 -18.42
CA THR A 4 -13.32 -9.15 -18.14
C THR A 4 -14.53 -10.06 -18.21
N GLN A 5 -15.17 -10.32 -17.06
CA GLN A 5 -16.48 -10.96 -17.04
C GLN A 5 -17.52 -9.95 -17.56
N LEU A 6 -17.95 -10.11 -18.81
CA LEU A 6 -19.09 -9.39 -19.37
C LEU A 6 -20.37 -9.99 -18.78
N ARG A 7 -21.09 -9.23 -17.94
CA ARG A 7 -22.46 -9.59 -17.54
C ARG A 7 -23.43 -8.84 -18.43
N LYS A 8 -24.12 -9.56 -19.32
CA LYS A 8 -25.26 -9.03 -20.09
C LYS A 8 -26.40 -8.73 -19.11
N LEU A 9 -26.77 -7.46 -18.97
CA LEU A 9 -27.99 -7.03 -18.28
C LEU A 9 -29.17 -7.12 -19.25
N THR A 10 -30.25 -7.80 -18.84
CA THR A 10 -31.55 -7.69 -19.53
C THR A 10 -32.49 -6.94 -18.60
N VAL A 11 -33.14 -5.88 -19.09
CA VAL A 11 -34.10 -5.08 -18.34
C VAL A 11 -35.51 -5.65 -18.56
N PRO A 12 -36.28 -6.01 -17.52
CA PRO A 12 -37.72 -6.19 -17.67
C PRO A 12 -38.38 -4.80 -17.72
N GLU A 13 -39.26 -4.58 -18.70
CA GLU A 13 -39.99 -3.34 -18.87
C GLU A 13 -40.81 -3.01 -17.61
N GLY A 14 -40.38 -1.99 -16.85
CA GLY A 14 -41.19 -1.36 -15.82
C GLY A 14 -40.50 -0.91 -14.52
N GLY A 15 -39.25 -1.28 -14.25
CA GLY A 15 -38.57 -0.84 -13.01
C GLY A 15 -37.04 -0.87 -13.11
N ASN A 16 -36.39 0.22 -12.68
CA ASN A 16 -34.94 0.43 -12.83
C ASN A 16 -34.10 -0.69 -12.21
N LEU A 17 -33.11 -1.15 -12.98
CA LEU A 17 -32.04 -2.06 -12.53
C LEU A 17 -30.85 -1.23 -12.03
N ASP A 18 -30.72 -1.03 -10.72
CA ASP A 18 -29.47 -0.53 -10.13
C ASP A 18 -28.54 -1.70 -9.81
N VAL A 19 -27.72 -2.10 -10.79
CA VAL A 19 -26.66 -3.08 -10.59
C VAL A 19 -25.39 -2.36 -10.13
N LEU A 20 -25.29 -2.04 -8.84
CA LEU A 20 -24.05 -1.57 -8.22
C LEU A 20 -23.21 -2.77 -7.74
N ALA A 21 -22.76 -3.59 -8.68
CA ALA A 21 -21.78 -4.64 -8.39
C ALA A 21 -20.37 -4.05 -8.29
N THR A 22 -20.05 -3.35 -7.20
CA THR A 22 -18.66 -2.94 -6.91
C THR A 22 -17.87 -4.17 -6.46
N THR A 23 -17.25 -4.87 -7.41
CA THR A 23 -16.29 -5.92 -7.05
C THR A 23 -15.08 -5.26 -6.39
N HIS A 24 -15.03 -5.31 -5.06
CA HIS A 24 -13.89 -4.82 -4.28
C HIS A 24 -12.74 -5.82 -4.43
N VAL A 25 -11.93 -5.66 -5.49
CA VAL A 25 -10.73 -6.47 -5.69
C VAL A 25 -9.65 -6.00 -4.72
N LYS A 26 -9.31 -6.83 -3.73
CA LYS A 26 -8.11 -6.63 -2.92
C LYS A 26 -6.87 -6.83 -3.79
N SER A 27 -6.00 -5.83 -3.84
CA SER A 27 -4.70 -5.92 -4.51
C SER A 27 -3.59 -5.72 -3.47
N MET A 28 -2.56 -6.56 -3.53
CA MET A 28 -1.35 -6.36 -2.72
C MET A 28 -0.60 -5.13 -3.24
N PHE A 29 -0.22 -4.21 -2.36
CA PHE A 29 0.51 -2.98 -2.71
C PHE A 29 2.02 -3.14 -2.49
N ALA A 30 2.42 -3.79 -1.40
CA ALA A 30 3.81 -4.05 -1.04
C ALA A 30 3.94 -5.42 -0.39
N SER A 31 5.09 -6.07 -0.57
CA SER A 31 5.46 -7.34 0.05
C SER A 31 6.96 -7.33 0.39
N GLY A 32 7.41 -8.31 1.19
CA GLY A 32 8.83 -8.43 1.57
C GLY A 32 9.31 -7.41 2.60
N LEU A 33 8.39 -6.76 3.33
CA LEU A 33 8.71 -5.81 4.40
C LEU A 33 9.33 -6.51 5.60
N ARG A 34 10.30 -5.87 6.26
CA ARG A 34 11.04 -6.42 7.40
C ARG A 34 10.68 -5.67 8.68
N ASN A 35 9.73 -6.23 9.45
CA ASN A 35 9.23 -5.62 10.70
C ASN A 35 8.73 -4.17 10.48
N PRO A 36 7.65 -3.99 9.69
CA PRO A 36 7.09 -2.67 9.42
C PRO A 36 6.44 -2.09 10.69
N ARG A 37 6.70 -0.80 10.96
CA ARG A 37 6.24 -0.09 12.16
C ARG A 37 5.30 1.07 11.89
N GLY A 38 5.39 1.69 10.72
CA GLY A 38 4.55 2.82 10.33
C GLY A 38 4.26 2.81 8.83
N LEU A 39 3.03 3.18 8.46
CA LEU A 39 2.55 3.23 7.09
C LEU A 39 1.81 4.54 6.85
N ILE A 40 2.09 5.22 5.74
CA ILE A 40 1.33 6.40 5.32
C ILE A 40 1.33 6.54 3.79
N PHE A 41 0.21 7.02 3.24
CA PHE A 41 0.11 7.40 1.84
C PHE A 41 0.29 8.90 1.68
N ASP A 42 1.06 9.33 0.68
CA ASP A 42 1.06 10.73 0.25
C ASP A 42 -0.15 11.04 -0.65
N ARG A 43 -0.37 12.33 -0.94
CA ARG A 43 -1.45 12.81 -1.83
C ARG A 43 -1.35 12.28 -3.27
N ALA A 44 -0.17 11.84 -3.70
CA ALA A 44 0.04 11.23 -5.01
C ALA A 44 -0.19 9.70 -5.00
N GLY A 45 -0.57 9.13 -3.85
CA GLY A 45 -0.83 7.69 -3.68
C GLY A 45 0.44 6.84 -3.60
N LYS A 46 1.58 7.42 -3.25
CA LYS A 46 2.79 6.66 -2.89
C LYS A 46 2.69 6.18 -1.46
N LEU A 47 3.05 4.91 -1.22
CA LEU A 47 3.12 4.35 0.13
C LEU A 47 4.53 4.54 0.69
N PHE A 48 4.62 5.07 1.90
CA PHE A 48 5.83 5.11 2.69
C PHE A 48 5.73 4.12 3.85
N VAL A 49 6.79 3.36 4.09
CA VAL A 49 6.86 2.32 5.12
C VAL A 49 8.09 2.54 5.98
N ALA A 50 7.89 2.80 7.26
CA ALA A 50 8.95 2.71 8.26
C ALA A 50 9.13 1.25 8.65
N GLN A 51 10.36 0.74 8.60
CA GLN A 51 10.68 -0.64 8.94
C GLN A 51 12.00 -0.74 9.71
N ILE A 52 12.15 -1.77 10.53
CA ILE A 52 13.39 -2.04 11.29
C ILE A 52 13.82 -3.49 11.09
N PRO A 53 14.77 -3.78 10.20
CA PRO A 53 15.28 -5.14 10.03
C PRO A 53 15.92 -5.67 11.34
N PRO A 54 15.90 -6.99 11.60
CA PRO A 54 16.31 -7.57 12.89
C PRO A 54 17.77 -7.30 13.34
N SER A 55 18.64 -6.87 12.44
CA SER A 55 20.08 -6.65 12.73
C SER A 55 20.64 -5.49 11.93
N ALA A 56 19.81 -4.48 11.63
CA ALA A 56 20.22 -3.29 10.90
C ALA A 56 19.48 -2.06 11.44
N SER A 57 20.03 -0.89 11.14
CA SER A 57 19.31 0.36 11.32
C SER A 57 18.03 0.36 10.47
N GLY A 58 17.04 1.15 10.91
CA GLY A 58 15.76 1.21 10.23
C GLY A 58 15.81 2.03 8.95
N ASP A 59 14.85 1.73 8.07
CA ASP A 59 14.68 2.41 6.79
C ASP A 59 13.26 2.96 6.66
N ILE A 60 13.13 3.99 5.84
CA ILE A 60 11.85 4.40 5.25
C ILE A 60 11.88 4.00 3.78
N LEU A 61 11.03 3.04 3.41
CA LEU A 61 10.83 2.64 2.02
C LEU A 61 9.71 3.47 1.38
N LYS A 62 9.82 3.69 0.07
CA LYS A 62 8.81 4.34 -0.76
C LYS A 62 8.41 3.42 -1.91
N PHE A 63 7.11 3.18 -2.05
CA PHE A 63 6.52 2.33 -3.08
C PHE A 63 5.65 3.15 -4.04
N MET A 64 5.84 2.90 -5.33
CA MET A 64 4.95 3.39 -6.38
C MET A 64 3.95 2.30 -6.74
N ARG A 65 2.71 2.68 -7.07
CA ARG A 65 1.61 1.73 -7.39
C ARG A 65 1.93 0.70 -8.48
N ARG A 66 2.93 0.98 -9.33
CA ARG A 66 3.39 0.11 -10.42
C ARG A 66 4.92 -0.03 -10.50
N GLY A 67 5.63 0.21 -9.39
CA GLY A 67 7.10 0.10 -9.34
C GLY A 67 7.56 -0.68 -8.11
N GLY A 68 8.84 -1.07 -8.11
CA GLY A 68 9.47 -1.70 -6.94
C GLY A 68 9.70 -0.71 -5.78
N PRO A 69 10.04 -1.21 -4.58
CA PRO A 69 10.45 -0.35 -3.48
C PRO A 69 11.71 0.45 -3.83
N THR A 70 11.76 1.69 -3.36
CA THR A 70 12.98 2.49 -3.30
C THR A 70 13.22 2.91 -1.85
N VAL A 71 14.48 3.10 -1.46
CA VAL A 71 14.82 3.65 -0.14
C VAL A 71 14.62 5.16 -0.19
N PHE A 72 13.81 5.69 0.72
CA PHE A 72 13.62 7.12 0.90
C PHE A 72 14.61 7.68 1.93
N ALA A 73 14.82 6.95 3.02
CA ALA A 73 15.82 7.24 4.04
C ALA A 73 16.30 5.91 4.65
N SER A 74 17.55 5.87 5.07
CA SER A 74 18.20 4.70 5.67
C SER A 74 19.02 5.10 6.90
N GLU A 75 19.56 4.10 7.59
CA GLU A 75 20.45 4.30 8.73
C GLU A 75 19.78 5.05 9.89
N ILE A 76 18.47 4.88 10.04
CA ILE A 76 17.70 5.54 11.10
C ILE A 76 17.73 4.66 12.34
N GLY A 77 18.39 5.16 13.38
CA GLY A 77 18.44 4.52 14.69
C GLY A 77 19.58 3.52 14.85
N VAL A 78 19.77 3.08 16.10
CA VAL A 78 20.73 2.03 16.45
C VAL A 78 20.07 0.64 16.39
N PRO A 79 20.75 -0.38 15.82
CA PRO A 79 20.17 -1.72 15.65
C PRO A 79 19.79 -2.41 16.97
N GLU A 80 20.53 -2.15 18.04
CA GLU A 80 20.47 -2.95 19.28
C GLU A 80 19.34 -2.54 20.23
N GLU A 81 18.66 -1.42 19.98
CA GLU A 81 17.69 -0.83 20.93
C GLU A 81 16.32 -0.52 20.33
N ASN A 82 15.93 -1.19 19.23
CA ASN A 82 14.68 -0.87 18.51
C ASN A 82 14.60 0.63 18.12
N GLY A 83 15.76 1.27 17.93
CA GLY A 83 15.93 2.72 17.86
C GLY A 83 15.54 3.37 16.54
N GLY A 84 14.84 2.64 15.66
CA GLY A 84 14.53 3.08 14.30
C GLY A 84 13.19 3.81 14.14
N PRO A 85 12.75 4.05 12.89
CA PRO A 85 11.56 4.83 12.59
C PRO A 85 10.29 4.06 12.99
N GLN A 86 9.35 4.77 13.60
CA GLN A 86 8.17 4.18 14.25
C GLN A 86 6.88 4.74 13.68
N TYR A 87 6.79 6.07 13.70
CA TYR A 87 5.64 6.81 13.21
C TYR A 87 6.07 7.66 12.02
N LEU A 88 5.18 7.75 11.04
CA LEU A 88 5.36 8.63 9.88
C LEU A 88 4.25 9.66 9.88
N ALA A 89 4.62 10.91 9.66
CA ALA A 89 3.71 12.01 9.39
C ALA A 89 4.12 12.65 8.07
N ILE A 90 3.15 12.98 7.23
CA ILE A 90 3.35 13.72 5.99
C ILE A 90 2.61 15.05 6.16
N GLN A 91 3.30 16.14 5.86
CA GLN A 91 2.67 17.46 5.86
C GLN A 91 1.62 17.53 4.73
N PRO A 92 0.45 18.15 4.99
CA PRO A 92 -0.60 18.28 3.99
C PRO A 92 -0.13 19.00 2.73
#